data_AF-B4FX85-F1
#
_entry.id   AF-B4FX85-F1
#
_cell.length_a   1.000
_cell.length_b   1.000
_cell.length_c   1.000
_cell.angle_alpha   90.00
_cell.angle_beta   90.00
_cell.angle_gamma   90.00
#
_symmetry.space_group_name_H-M   'P 1'
#
loop_
_entity.id
_entity.type
_entity.pdbx_description
1 polymer ?
#
loop_
_entity_poly.entity_id
_entity_poly.type
_entity_poly.pdbx_seq_one_letter_code
_entity_poly.pdbx_strand_id
1 'polypeptide(L)'
;MAASCASTLPPLSFVSSSSSPRRFRRSGVVAMASVGQKVYAPGVAVSEGNGGLPKIDLKSPHGSEAEIYLFGACVTSFKVPNGKDLLFVRPDAVFNGQKPISGGIPHCFPQFGPGPMQQIQKSQKEIQL
;
A
#
# COMPACT_ATOMS: atom_id res chain seq x y z
N MET A 1 -65.97 6.43 -7.82
CA MET A 1 -64.55 6.29 -7.45
C MET A 1 -64.10 4.88 -7.77
N ALA A 2 -63.38 4.68 -8.87
CA ALA A 2 -62.57 3.48 -9.10
C ALA A 2 -61.48 3.89 -10.10
N ALA A 3 -60.26 4.05 -9.61
CA ALA A 3 -59.11 4.51 -10.37
C ALA A 3 -58.44 3.31 -11.07
N SER A 4 -58.17 3.47 -12.35
CA SER A 4 -57.31 2.58 -13.14
C SER A 4 -55.84 2.82 -12.79
N CYS A 5 -55.06 1.74 -12.62
CA CYS A 5 -53.60 1.80 -12.73
C CYS A 5 -53.09 0.48 -13.33
N ALA A 6 -52.74 0.53 -14.62
CA ALA A 6 -52.03 -0.54 -15.31
C ALA A 6 -50.52 -0.32 -15.12
N SER A 7 -49.85 -1.24 -14.44
CA SER A 7 -48.39 -1.24 -14.29
C SER A 7 -47.73 -1.98 -15.46
N THR A 8 -47.07 -1.23 -16.33
CA THR A 8 -46.24 -1.78 -17.43
C THR A 8 -44.80 -1.93 -16.92
N LEU A 9 -44.30 -3.17 -16.88
CA LEU A 9 -42.89 -3.47 -16.59
C LEU A 9 -42.05 -3.35 -17.88
N PRO A 10 -40.85 -2.75 -17.85
CA PRO A 10 -39.93 -2.78 -18.98
C PRO A 10 -39.15 -4.13 -19.04
N PRO A 11 -38.74 -4.58 -20.24
CA PRO A 11 -38.07 -5.86 -20.43
C PRO A 11 -36.60 -5.82 -19.98
N LEU A 12 -36.15 -6.92 -19.37
CA LEU A 12 -34.74 -7.18 -19.05
C LEU A 12 -33.96 -7.46 -20.35
N SER A 13 -33.13 -6.52 -20.78
CA SER A 13 -32.15 -6.73 -21.85
C SER A 13 -30.78 -7.07 -21.24
N PHE A 14 -30.35 -8.31 -21.45
CA PHE A 14 -28.99 -8.78 -21.23
C PHE A 14 -28.04 -8.08 -22.21
N VAL A 15 -27.06 -7.32 -21.72
CA VAL A 15 -25.93 -6.86 -22.54
C VAL A 15 -24.67 -7.59 -22.10
N SER A 16 -24.20 -8.48 -22.97
CA SER A 16 -22.88 -9.08 -22.88
C SER A 16 -21.88 -8.04 -23.39
N SER A 17 -20.94 -7.59 -22.55
CA SER A 17 -19.83 -6.75 -22.98
C SER A 17 -18.52 -7.44 -22.60
N SER A 18 -17.91 -8.08 -23.60
CA SER A 18 -16.53 -8.51 -23.54
C SER A 18 -15.62 -7.28 -23.53
N SER A 19 -14.76 -7.17 -22.52
CA SER A 19 -13.63 -6.24 -22.58
C SER A 19 -12.40 -6.91 -21.97
N SER A 20 -11.49 -7.30 -22.87
CA SER A 20 -10.18 -7.89 -22.58
C SER A 20 -9.38 -7.04 -21.58
N PRO A 21 -8.60 -7.66 -20.67
CA PRO A 21 -7.78 -6.90 -19.74
C PRO A 21 -6.60 -6.27 -20.49
N ARG A 22 -6.62 -4.94 -20.65
CA ARG A 22 -5.43 -4.20 -21.07
C ARG A 22 -4.41 -4.23 -19.94
N ARG A 23 -3.36 -5.04 -20.13
CA ARG A 23 -2.17 -5.11 -19.27
C ARG A 23 -1.44 -3.76 -19.32
N PHE A 24 -1.79 -2.85 -18.40
CA PHE A 24 -1.12 -1.56 -18.29
C PHE A 24 0.29 -1.78 -17.74
N ARG A 25 1.29 -1.64 -18.61
CA ARG A 25 2.70 -1.60 -18.24
C ARG A 25 2.94 -0.37 -17.37
N ARG A 26 2.95 -0.54 -16.05
CA ARG A 26 3.52 0.46 -15.13
C ARG A 26 5.04 0.48 -15.33
N SER A 27 5.49 1.31 -16.26
CA SER A 27 6.85 1.83 -16.21
C SER A 27 6.97 2.61 -14.90
N GLY A 28 7.98 2.27 -14.10
CA GLY A 28 8.16 2.74 -12.74
C GLY A 28 8.43 4.24 -12.68
N VAL A 29 7.57 4.97 -12.00
CA VAL A 29 7.92 6.23 -11.37
C VAL A 29 7.81 5.99 -9.87
N VAL A 30 8.96 5.84 -9.22
CA VAL A 30 9.04 5.85 -7.75
C VAL A 30 8.89 7.30 -7.31
N ALA A 31 7.74 7.63 -6.70
CA ALA A 31 7.52 8.94 -6.12
C ALA A 31 8.29 9.04 -4.80
N MET A 32 9.31 9.89 -4.75
CA MET A 32 9.97 10.28 -3.50
C MET A 32 9.10 11.34 -2.81
N ALA A 33 8.57 11.02 -1.63
CA ALA A 33 7.84 11.98 -0.82
C ALA A 33 8.83 12.89 -0.07
N SER A 34 8.80 14.19 -0.39
CA SER A 34 9.50 15.24 0.34
C SER A 34 8.56 15.81 1.40
N VAL A 35 9.10 16.12 2.59
CA VAL A 35 8.38 16.73 3.71
C VAL A 35 8.00 18.17 3.33
N GLY A 36 6.85 18.30 2.70
CA GLY A 36 6.06 19.51 2.56
C GLY A 36 4.62 19.05 2.56
N GLN A 37 3.79 19.56 3.48
CA GLN A 37 2.39 19.15 3.62
C GLN A 37 1.63 19.40 2.32
N LYS A 38 1.59 18.38 1.47
CA LYS A 38 0.90 18.36 0.20
C LYS A 38 0.02 17.13 0.26
N VAL A 39 -1.29 17.31 0.35
CA VAL A 39 -2.24 16.22 0.18
C VAL A 39 -2.04 15.72 -1.26
N TYR A 40 -1.45 14.54 -1.42
CA TYR A 40 -1.07 14.01 -2.74
C TYR A 40 -2.30 13.46 -3.50
N ALA A 41 -3.25 12.91 -2.76
CA ALA A 41 -4.51 12.38 -3.22
C ALA A 41 -5.52 12.36 -2.06
N PRO A 42 -6.84 12.24 -2.34
CA PRO A 42 -7.84 12.04 -1.29
C PRO A 42 -7.46 10.87 -0.37
N GLY A 43 -7.42 11.13 0.93
CA GLY A 43 -7.07 10.12 1.93
C GLY A 43 -5.57 9.79 2.02
N VAL A 44 -4.68 10.58 1.41
CA VAL A 44 -3.22 10.41 1.52
C VAL A 44 -2.59 11.70 2.07
N ALA A 45 -2.02 11.61 3.26
CA ALA A 45 -1.29 12.71 3.89
C ALA A 45 0.13 12.26 4.26
N VAL A 46 1.09 13.18 4.14
CA VAL A 46 2.45 13.01 4.67
C VAL A 46 2.54 13.81 5.96
N SER A 47 3.01 13.17 7.02
CA SER A 47 3.15 13.74 8.35
C SER A 47 4.46 13.25 9.00
N GLU A 48 4.87 13.92 10.06
CA GLU A 48 5.99 13.47 10.89
C GLU A 48 5.47 12.52 11.97
N GLY A 49 6.03 11.31 12.02
CA GLY A 49 5.72 10.29 13.01
C GLY A 49 6.69 10.30 14.20
N ASN A 50 6.72 9.19 14.92
CA ASN A 50 7.63 8.97 16.05
C ASN A 50 9.09 9.16 15.62
N GLY A 51 9.90 9.73 16.51
CA GLY A 51 11.32 9.99 16.26
C GLY A 51 11.62 10.96 15.12
N GLY A 52 10.63 11.76 14.68
CA GLY A 52 10.77 12.70 13.58
C GLY A 52 10.86 12.03 12.20
N LEU A 53 10.56 10.72 12.11
CA LEU A 53 10.58 10.03 10.83
C LEU A 53 9.36 10.40 10.00
N PRO A 54 9.51 10.65 8.70
CA PRO A 54 8.38 10.91 7.83
C PRO A 54 7.54 9.65 7.64
N LYS A 55 6.22 9.82 7.75
CA LYS A 55 5.23 8.77 7.52
C LYS A 55 4.13 9.24 6.57
N ILE A 56 3.41 8.27 6.03
CA ILE A 56 2.20 8.45 5.26
C ILE A 56 1.03 7.96 6.11
N ASP A 57 0.05 8.82 6.29
CA ASP A 57 -1.24 8.47 6.87
C ASP A 57 -2.24 8.25 5.72
N LEU A 58 -2.82 7.06 5.68
CA LEU A 58 -3.83 6.67 4.72
C LEU A 58 -5.21 6.59 5.37
N LYS A 59 -6.22 7.12 4.69
CA LYS A 59 -7.63 7.05 5.09
C LYS A 59 -8.47 6.56 3.92
N SER A 60 -9.22 5.50 4.16
CA SER A 60 -10.20 4.97 3.21
C SER A 60 -11.54 5.68 3.36
N PRO A 61 -12.29 5.90 2.27
CA PRO A 61 -13.69 6.35 2.33
C PRO A 61 -14.59 5.43 3.19
N HIS A 62 -14.20 4.16 3.35
CA HIS A 62 -14.93 3.18 4.14
C HIS A 62 -14.55 3.18 5.63
N GLY A 63 -13.68 4.10 6.08
CA GLY A 63 -13.31 4.28 7.48
C GLY A 63 -12.09 3.50 7.96
N SER A 64 -11.44 2.70 7.11
CA SER A 64 -10.16 2.07 7.44
C SER A 64 -9.02 3.08 7.39
N GLU A 65 -8.02 2.93 8.25
CA GLU A 65 -6.82 3.78 8.29
C GLU A 65 -5.55 2.94 8.28
N ALA A 66 -4.46 3.49 7.74
CA ALA A 66 -3.15 2.85 7.82
C ALA A 66 -2.03 3.88 8.01
N GLU A 67 -1.00 3.50 8.74
CA GLU A 67 0.20 4.32 8.94
C GLU A 67 1.41 3.59 8.35
N ILE A 68 2.16 4.30 7.51
CA ILE A 68 3.30 3.75 6.77
C ILE A 68 4.51 4.65 6.95
N TYR A 69 5.56 4.15 7.58
CA TYR A 69 6.83 4.88 7.68
C TYR A 69 7.61 4.76 6.37
N LEU A 70 8.14 5.88 5.88
CA LEU A 70 8.98 5.87 4.67
C LEU A 70 10.29 5.10 4.90
N PHE A 71 10.77 5.07 6.15
CA PHE A 71 11.88 4.22 6.54
C PHE A 71 11.49 2.74 6.43
N GLY A 72 12.10 2.03 5.47
CA GLY A 72 11.85 0.61 5.24
C GLY A 72 10.46 0.29 4.67
N ALA A 73 9.68 1.30 4.27
CA ALA A 73 8.28 1.16 3.84
C ALA A 73 7.41 0.35 4.82
N CYS A 74 7.69 0.48 6.12
CA CYS A 74 7.06 -0.36 7.13
C CYS A 74 5.65 0.16 7.48
N VAL A 75 4.65 -0.71 7.31
CA VAL A 75 3.28 -0.44 7.76
C VAL A 75 3.22 -0.72 9.26
N THR A 76 3.01 0.32 10.07
CA THR A 76 3.04 0.24 11.54
C THR A 76 1.66 0.11 12.16
N SER A 77 0.62 0.58 11.48
CA SER A 77 -0.76 0.51 11.96
C SER A 77 -1.69 0.22 10.79
N PHE A 78 -2.70 -0.64 11.03
CA PHE A 78 -3.79 -0.87 10.09
C PHE A 78 -5.08 -1.01 10.89
N LYS A 79 -5.88 0.06 10.89
CA LYS A 79 -7.14 0.12 11.63
C LYS A 79 -8.30 -0.18 10.70
N VAL A 80 -9.13 -1.11 11.14
CA VAL A 80 -10.45 -1.35 10.53
C VAL A 80 -11.45 -0.29 10.97
N PRO A 81 -12.61 -0.12 10.29
CA PRO A 81 -13.56 0.97 10.57
C PRO A 81 -14.14 0.97 12.00
N ASN A 82 -14.03 -0.14 12.73
CA ASN A 82 -14.41 -0.24 14.13
C ASN A 82 -13.33 0.31 15.10
N GLY A 83 -12.24 0.89 14.57
CA GLY A 83 -11.13 1.48 15.33
C GLY A 83 -10.10 0.47 15.86
N LYS A 84 -10.29 -0.83 15.64
CA LYS A 84 -9.34 -1.85 16.09
C LYS A 84 -8.11 -1.86 15.18
N ASP A 85 -6.93 -1.66 15.78
CA ASP A 85 -5.66 -1.86 15.08
C ASP A 85 -5.38 -3.36 14.94
N LEU A 86 -5.06 -3.79 13.73
CA LEU A 86 -4.73 -5.17 13.40
C LEU A 86 -3.22 -5.44 13.51
N LEU A 87 -2.41 -4.39 13.53
CA LEU A 87 -0.96 -4.50 13.63
C LEU A 87 -0.51 -4.11 15.04
N PHE A 88 0.59 -4.72 15.46
CA PHE A 88 1.23 -4.40 16.73
C PHE A 88 2.65 -3.93 16.47
N VAL A 89 2.98 -2.79 17.05
CA VAL A 89 4.35 -2.30 17.18
C VAL A 89 4.73 -2.37 18.64
N ARG A 90 5.95 -2.83 18.92
CA ARG A 90 6.43 -2.91 20.29
C ARG A 90 6.45 -1.52 20.92
N PRO A 91 6.09 -1.40 22.21
CA PRO A 91 6.09 -0.12 22.91
C PRO A 91 7.49 0.48 23.06
N ASP A 92 8.53 -0.35 23.01
CA ASP A 92 9.95 0.05 23.03
C ASP A 92 10.59 0.09 21.64
N ALA A 93 9.79 0.12 20.57
CA ALA A 93 10.29 0.28 19.21
C ALA A 93 11.00 1.63 19.05
N VAL A 94 12.16 1.60 18.41
CA VAL A 94 13.02 2.77 18.20
C VAL A 94 12.81 3.30 16.78
N PHE A 95 12.43 4.58 16.66
CA PHE A 95 12.12 5.24 15.38
C PHE A 95 13.24 6.21 14.97
N ASN A 96 14.47 5.71 14.82
CA ASN A 96 15.64 6.57 14.57
C ASN A 96 16.16 6.49 13.12
N GLY A 97 15.51 5.73 12.24
CA GLY A 97 15.93 5.55 10.85
C GLY A 97 17.24 4.78 10.66
N GLN A 98 17.74 4.13 11.72
CA GLN A 98 18.97 3.31 11.67
C GLN A 98 18.69 1.82 11.74
N LYS A 99 17.75 1.42 12.60
CA LYS A 99 17.34 0.02 12.79
C LYS A 99 15.91 -0.17 12.28
N PRO A 100 15.57 -1.35 11.72
CA PRO A 100 14.19 -1.70 11.38
C PRO A 100 13.24 -1.44 12.55
N ILE A 101 12.04 -0.95 12.25
CA ILE A 101 11.00 -0.73 13.26
C ILE A 101 10.54 -2.09 13.79
N SER A 102 10.51 -2.22 15.12
CA SER A 102 10.17 -3.48 15.79
C SER A 102 8.65 -3.70 15.86
N GLY A 103 8.10 -4.30 14.80
CA GLY A 103 6.68 -4.65 14.68
C GLY A 103 6.10 -4.26 13.32
N GLY A 104 4.77 -4.23 13.21
CA GLY A 104 4.11 -3.93 11.94
C GLY A 104 4.42 -4.95 10.85
N ILE A 105 4.67 -4.47 9.63
CA ILE A 105 5.01 -5.27 8.45
C ILE A 105 6.41 -4.89 7.95
N PRO A 106 7.49 -5.46 8.52
CA PRO A 106 8.85 -5.20 8.05
C PRO A 106 9.12 -5.89 6.71
N HIS A 107 9.86 -5.22 5.83
CA HIS A 107 10.26 -5.76 4.54
C HIS A 107 11.64 -6.44 4.64
N CYS A 108 11.71 -7.73 4.31
CA CYS A 108 12.96 -8.48 4.18
C CYS A 108 13.26 -8.73 2.70
N PHE A 109 14.13 -7.91 2.12
CA PHE A 109 14.56 -8.01 0.72
C PHE A 109 15.98 -7.45 0.59
N PRO A 110 16.88 -8.05 -0.21
CA PRO A 110 16.69 -9.22 -1.08
C PRO A 110 16.88 -10.57 -0.40
N GLN A 111 17.32 -10.59 0.86
CA GLN A 111 17.60 -11.81 1.62
C GLN A 111 16.81 -11.83 2.92
N PHE A 112 16.33 -13.01 3.30
CA PHE A 112 15.75 -13.27 4.60
C PHE A 112 16.75 -14.00 5.50
N GLY A 113 16.88 -13.57 6.75
CA GLY A 113 17.77 -14.20 7.73
C GLY A 113 19.26 -13.89 7.53
N PRO A 114 20.12 -14.41 8.43
CA PRO A 114 21.56 -14.18 8.39
C PRO A 114 22.25 -14.93 7.25
N GLY A 115 23.43 -14.46 6.86
CA GLY A 115 24.29 -15.11 5.85
C GLY A 115 24.77 -14.13 4.79
N PRO A 116 25.74 -14.53 3.96
CA PRO A 116 26.23 -13.70 2.87
C PRO A 116 25.12 -13.42 1.84
N MET A 117 25.09 -12.19 1.34
CA MET A 117 24.20 -11.78 0.25
C MET A 117 24.43 -12.65 -0.99
N GLN A 118 23.40 -13.41 -1.38
CA GLN A 118 23.41 -14.17 -2.61
C GLN A 118 23.39 -13.21 -3.80
N GLN A 119 24.56 -12.97 -4.39
CA GLN A 119 24.65 -12.26 -5.66
C GLN A 119 24.20 -13.21 -6.78
N ILE A 120 23.33 -12.72 -7.67
CA ILE A 120 23.10 -13.40 -8.95
C ILE A 120 24.45 -13.37 -9.68
N GLN A 121 25.19 -14.47 -9.67
CA GLN A 121 26.42 -14.57 -10.43
C GLN A 121 26.04 -14.49 -11.92
N LYS A 122 26.30 -13.33 -12.54
CA LYS A 122 26.35 -13.25 -13.99
C LYS A 122 27.55 -14.08 -14.41
N SER A 123 27.30 -15.34 -14.76
CA SER A 123 28.31 -16.21 -15.36
C SER A 123 28.69 -15.59 -16.71
N GLN A 124 29.69 -14.71 -16.71
CA GLN A 124 30.45 -14.43 -17.92
C GLN A 124 31.28 -15.69 -18.18
N LYS A 125 30.66 -16.65 -18.88
CA LYS A 125 31.43 -17.61 -19.64
C LYS A 125 32.03 -16.82 -20.79
N GLU A 126 33.20 -16.25 -20.52
CA GLU A 126 34.08 -15.71 -21.54
C GLU A 126 34.32 -16.83 -22.55
N ILE A 127 33.85 -16.59 -23.77
CA ILE A 127 34.08 -17.41 -24.93
C ILE A 127 35.58 -17.24 -25.24
N GLN A 128 36.41 -18.20 -24.82
CA GLN A 128 37.73 -18.37 -25.42
C GLN A 128 37.54 -18.95 -26.82
N LEU A 129 37.66 -18.07 -27.83
CA LEU A 129 38.06 -18.41 -29.20
C LEU A 129 39.59 -18.34 -29.28
#